data_AF-A0AAJ0M139-F1
#
_entry.id   AF-A0AAJ0M139-F1
#
_cell.length_a   1.000
_cell.length_b   1.000
_cell.length_c   1.000
_cell.angle_alpha   90.00
_cell.angle_beta   90.00
_cell.angle_gamma   90.00
#
_symmetry.space_group_name_H-M   'P 1'
#
loop_
_entity.id
_entity.type
_entity.pdbx_description
1 polymer ?
#
loop_
_entity_poly.entity_id
_entity_poly.type
_entity_poly.pdbx_seq_one_letter_code
_entity_poly.pdbx_strand_id
1 'polypeptide(L)'
;MGHLQLVAVVLILGSIGLGSPYCDALTTICYTEYISLEQIAIRVAIPDNATAGNFNVRLSCIYPTPYTGATYTTLSGSTTNSTHWTLSVLAQGVSVWGSAKLNPAGNVTLAYAQSAAPPTQPANNASRFSIHNSHQRFSVDLKAAQIANFAELVQKATV
;
A
#
# COMPACT_ATOMS: atom_id res chain seq x y z
N MET A 1 -21.45 -12.78 -32.18
CA MET A 1 -21.76 -12.57 -30.75
C MET A 1 -20.69 -13.29 -29.95
N GLY A 2 -19.67 -12.54 -29.52
CA GLY A 2 -18.44 -13.10 -28.94
C GLY A 2 -18.63 -13.44 -27.46
N HIS A 3 -18.39 -14.70 -27.11
CA HIS A 3 -18.41 -15.18 -25.73
C HIS A 3 -17.20 -14.61 -24.96
N LEU A 4 -17.46 -13.84 -23.91
CA LEU A 4 -16.44 -13.53 -22.90
C LEU A 4 -16.10 -14.82 -22.16
N GLN A 5 -14.88 -15.32 -22.34
CA GLN A 5 -14.33 -16.38 -21.51
C GLN A 5 -13.83 -15.77 -20.19
N LEU A 6 -14.56 -16.02 -19.11
CA LEU A 6 -14.06 -15.85 -17.76
C LEU A 6 -13.01 -16.94 -17.53
N VAL A 7 -11.74 -16.56 -17.40
CA VAL A 7 -10.66 -17.48 -17.07
C VAL A 7 -10.87 -17.96 -15.62
N ALA A 8 -11.35 -19.19 -15.46
CA ALA A 8 -11.38 -19.86 -14.17
C ALA A 8 -9.95 -20.28 -13.81
N VAL A 9 -9.32 -19.54 -12.91
CA VAL A 9 -8.06 -19.96 -12.28
C VAL A 9 -8.42 -21.12 -11.35
N VAL A 10 -8.07 -22.34 -11.77
CA VAL A 10 -8.12 -23.53 -10.91
C VAL A 10 -7.05 -23.37 -9.83
N LEU A 11 -7.45 -22.98 -8.62
CA LEU A 11 -6.60 -23.07 -7.44
C LEU A 11 -6.50 -24.54 -7.04
N ILE A 12 -5.38 -25.19 -7.38
CA ILE A 12 -4.99 -26.44 -6.74
C ILE A 12 -4.46 -26.06 -5.35
N LEU A 13 -5.29 -26.21 -4.32
CA LEU A 13 -4.87 -26.08 -2.93
C LEU A 13 -4.01 -27.30 -2.55
N GLY A 14 -2.70 -27.17 -2.78
CA GLY A 14 -1.71 -27.97 -2.07
C GLY A 14 -1.70 -27.56 -0.59
N SER A 15 -1.72 -28.54 0.30
CA SER A 15 -1.78 -28.38 1.75
C SER A 15 -0.54 -27.62 2.26
N ILE A 16 -0.71 -26.34 2.57
CA ILE A 16 0.24 -25.53 3.35
C ILE A 16 -0.44 -25.15 4.67
N GLY A 17 0.31 -25.28 5.77
CA GLY A 17 -0.21 -25.22 7.15
C GLY A 17 -1.15 -24.04 7.42
N LEU A 18 -2.31 -24.35 8.01
CA LEU A 18 -3.35 -23.40 8.36
C LEU A 18 -2.84 -22.42 9.42
N GLY A 19 -2.51 -21.20 9.01
CA GLY A 19 -2.61 -20.06 9.92
C GLY A 19 -4.04 -19.95 10.45
N SER A 20 -4.20 -19.42 11.67
CA SER A 20 -5.53 -19.11 12.21
C SER A 20 -6.31 -18.26 11.19
N PRO A 21 -7.60 -18.56 10.92
CA PRO A 21 -8.40 -17.73 10.02
C PRO A 21 -8.43 -16.28 10.53
N TYR A 22 -8.40 -15.32 9.60
CA TYR A 22 -8.56 -13.91 9.95
C TYR A 22 -10.04 -13.66 10.24
N CYS A 23 -10.37 -13.29 11.47
CA CYS A 23 -11.73 -12.89 11.85
C CYS A 23 -11.85 -11.38 11.93
N ASP A 24 -12.73 -10.80 11.11
CA ASP A 24 -13.00 -9.37 11.09
C ASP A 24 -13.75 -8.97 12.38
N ALA A 25 -13.17 -8.07 13.17
CA ALA A 25 -13.69 -7.72 14.49
C ALA A 25 -15.06 -7.01 14.48
N LEU A 26 -15.45 -6.41 13.36
CA LEU A 26 -16.72 -5.67 13.23
C LEU A 26 -17.86 -6.57 12.77
N THR A 27 -17.57 -7.44 11.80
CA THR A 27 -18.56 -8.31 11.17
C THR A 27 -18.57 -9.72 11.74
N THR A 28 -17.58 -10.09 12.55
CA THR A 28 -17.35 -11.44 13.12
C THR A 28 -17.15 -12.54 12.07
N ILE A 29 -17.02 -12.18 10.79
CA ILE A 29 -16.80 -13.14 9.70
C ILE A 29 -15.32 -13.54 9.71
N CYS A 30 -15.08 -14.84 9.67
CA CYS A 30 -13.74 -15.41 9.55
C CYS A 30 -13.45 -15.82 8.10
N TYR A 31 -12.25 -15.51 7.64
CA TYR A 31 -11.79 -15.73 6.27
C TYR A 31 -10.55 -16.61 6.26
N THR A 32 -10.42 -17.42 5.21
CA THR A 32 -9.08 -17.85 4.79
C THR A 32 -8.39 -16.65 4.15
N GLU A 33 -7.10 -16.47 4.46
CA GLU A 33 -6.32 -15.33 4.00
C GLU A 33 -5.13 -15.80 3.18
N TYR A 34 -4.97 -15.21 2.00
CA TYR A 34 -3.72 -15.21 1.25
C TYR A 34 -3.15 -13.80 1.28
N ILE A 35 -1.90 -13.67 1.74
CA ILE A 35 -1.15 -12.42 1.67
C ILE A 35 -0.13 -12.58 0.54
N SER A 36 -0.20 -11.71 -0.47
CA SER A 36 0.80 -11.69 -1.54
C SER A 36 2.15 -11.18 -1.01
N LEU A 37 3.23 -11.36 -1.79
CA LEU A 37 4.55 -10.82 -1.43
C LEU A 37 4.54 -9.29 -1.28
N GLU A 38 3.52 -8.64 -1.83
CA GLU A 38 3.25 -7.21 -1.83
C GLU A 38 2.24 -6.78 -0.76
N GLN A 39 1.95 -7.64 0.23
CA GLN A 39 1.08 -7.35 1.38
C GLN A 39 -0.40 -7.08 1.02
N ILE A 40 -0.87 -7.57 -0.13
CA ILE A 40 -2.30 -7.56 -0.44
C ILE A 40 -2.94 -8.78 0.19
N ALA A 41 -3.90 -8.55 1.10
CA ALA A 41 -4.70 -9.61 1.68
C ALA A 41 -5.93 -9.89 0.80
N ILE A 42 -5.96 -11.08 0.20
CA ILE A 42 -7.14 -11.66 -0.45
C ILE A 42 -7.77 -12.62 0.55
N ARG A 43 -9.03 -12.37 0.87
CA ARG A 43 -9.77 -13.08 1.90
C ARG A 43 -11.01 -13.71 1.31
N VAL A 44 -11.23 -14.98 1.63
CA VAL A 44 -12.36 -15.77 1.14
C VAL A 44 -13.10 -16.39 2.31
N ALA A 45 -14.42 -16.22 2.34
CA ALA A 45 -15.31 -16.94 3.24
C ALA A 45 -16.45 -17.56 2.43
N ILE A 46 -16.80 -18.80 2.77
CA ILE A 46 -17.90 -19.56 2.19
C ILE A 46 -18.79 -20.08 3.31
N PRO A 47 -20.07 -20.40 3.04
CA PRO A 47 -20.93 -21.09 4.00
C PRO A 47 -20.32 -22.42 4.45
N ASP A 48 -20.49 -22.75 5.71
CA ASP A 48 -20.08 -24.02 6.32
C ASP A 48 -20.86 -25.22 5.78
N ASN A 49 -22.05 -24.98 5.23
CA ASN A 49 -22.90 -25.96 4.57
C ASN A 49 -22.74 -26.01 3.04
N ALA A 50 -21.68 -25.39 2.48
CA ALA A 50 -21.45 -25.41 1.04
C ALA A 50 -21.20 -26.85 0.54
N THR A 51 -22.00 -27.29 -0.42
CA THR A 51 -21.84 -28.57 -1.14
C THR A 51 -21.42 -28.33 -2.59
N ALA A 52 -21.10 -29.40 -3.33
CA ALA A 52 -20.87 -29.29 -4.77
C ALA A 52 -22.11 -28.65 -5.46
N GLY A 53 -21.91 -27.56 -6.19
CA GLY A 53 -22.97 -26.77 -6.81
C GLY A 53 -22.80 -25.26 -6.55
N ASN A 54 -23.89 -24.51 -6.66
CA ASN A 54 -23.89 -23.06 -6.42
C ASN A 54 -23.89 -22.76 -4.92
N PHE A 55 -22.93 -21.95 -4.49
CA PHE A 55 -22.89 -21.36 -3.14
C PHE A 55 -22.42 -19.91 -3.21
N ASN A 56 -22.80 -19.13 -2.20
CA ASN A 56 -22.37 -17.74 -2.09
C ASN A 56 -20.91 -17.68 -1.63
N VAL A 57 -20.13 -16.74 -2.16
CA VAL A 57 -18.74 -16.50 -1.76
C VAL A 57 -18.62 -15.06 -1.30
N ARG A 58 -18.01 -14.83 -0.14
CA ARG A 58 -17.63 -13.50 0.31
C ARG A 58 -16.14 -13.29 0.08
N LEU A 59 -15.84 -12.30 -0.75
CA LEU A 59 -14.49 -11.85 -1.05
C LEU A 59 -14.20 -10.55 -0.31
N SER A 60 -13.01 -10.44 0.28
CA SER A 60 -12.48 -9.18 0.79
C SER A 60 -11.07 -8.98 0.24
N CYS A 61 -10.79 -7.78 -0.27
CA CYS A 61 -9.48 -7.38 -0.75
C CYS A 61 -9.07 -6.11 0.00
N ILE A 62 -7.95 -6.16 0.72
CA ILE A 62 -7.38 -4.98 1.36
C ILE A 62 -6.33 -4.36 0.44
N TYR A 63 -6.54 -3.08 0.15
CA TYR A 63 -5.59 -2.20 -0.54
C TYR A 63 -5.15 -1.07 0.41
N PRO A 64 -4.05 -0.36 0.11
CA PRO A 64 -3.63 0.79 0.90
C PRO A 64 -4.76 1.84 1.00
N THR A 65 -5.07 2.26 2.22
CA THR A 65 -6.06 3.31 2.50
C THR A 65 -5.37 4.57 3.00
N PRO A 66 -6.02 5.75 2.90
CA PRO A 66 -5.44 6.99 3.42
C PRO A 66 -5.06 6.87 4.90
N TYR A 67 -3.84 7.32 5.25
CA TYR A 67 -3.36 7.38 6.62
C TYR A 67 -3.53 8.80 7.17
N THR A 68 -4.22 8.94 8.31
CA THR A 68 -4.54 10.24 8.92
C THR A 68 -3.50 10.71 9.94
N GLY A 69 -2.51 9.89 10.28
CA GLY A 69 -1.46 10.24 11.25
C GLY A 69 -0.29 11.03 10.67
N ALA A 70 -0.33 11.36 9.37
CA ALA A 70 0.71 12.11 8.69
C ALA A 70 0.16 13.39 8.06
N THR A 71 1.02 14.39 7.91
CA THR A 71 0.75 15.63 7.18
C THR A 71 1.86 15.88 6.18
N TYR A 72 1.49 16.34 4.99
CA TYR A 72 2.42 16.65 3.90
C TYR A 72 2.22 18.10 3.47
N THR A 73 3.29 18.87 3.52
CA THR A 73 3.33 20.25 3.05
C THR A 73 4.23 20.33 1.84
N THR A 74 3.71 20.78 0.70
CA THR A 74 4.51 21.01 -0.50
C THR A 74 5.53 22.11 -0.25
N LEU A 75 6.77 21.85 -0.64
CA LEU A 75 7.86 22.81 -0.59
C LEU A 75 8.17 23.34 -2.01
N SER A 76 8.74 24.53 -2.04
CA SER A 76 9.44 25.06 -3.21
C SER A 76 10.48 24.05 -3.71
N GLY A 77 10.59 23.96 -5.04
CA GLY A 77 11.33 22.90 -5.73
C GLY A 77 10.45 21.84 -6.37
N SER A 78 9.16 21.79 -6.03
CA SER A 78 8.19 21.00 -6.81
C SER A 78 8.00 21.62 -8.20
N THR A 79 8.16 20.83 -9.26
CA THR A 79 8.05 21.29 -10.66
C THR A 79 7.44 20.22 -11.54
N THR A 80 6.90 20.60 -12.70
CA THR A 80 6.49 19.66 -13.74
C THR A 80 6.76 20.24 -15.11
N ASN A 81 7.11 19.38 -16.06
CA ASN A 81 7.27 19.69 -17.47
C ASN A 81 6.75 18.51 -18.31
N SER A 82 6.96 18.56 -19.63
CA SER A 82 6.44 17.54 -20.56
C SER A 82 7.00 16.13 -20.37
N THR A 83 8.10 15.96 -19.65
CA THR A 83 8.79 14.67 -19.48
C THR A 83 9.00 14.27 -18.02
N HIS A 84 8.98 15.24 -17.09
CA HIS A 84 9.33 15.02 -15.69
C HIS A 84 8.41 15.80 -14.75
N TRP A 85 8.29 15.27 -13.54
CA TRP A 85 7.79 16.00 -12.40
C TRP A 85 8.74 15.75 -11.23
N THR A 86 8.88 16.76 -10.38
CA THR A 86 9.60 16.70 -9.12
C THR A 86 8.62 17.10 -8.03
N LEU A 87 8.56 16.32 -6.96
CA LEU A 87 7.78 16.62 -5.77
C LEU A 87 8.74 16.81 -4.59
N SER A 88 8.72 17.99 -3.99
CA SER A 88 9.43 18.32 -2.76
C SER A 88 8.40 18.55 -1.66
N VAL A 89 8.49 17.79 -0.57
CA VAL A 89 7.51 17.82 0.53
C VAL A 89 8.18 17.73 1.89
N LEU A 90 7.66 18.48 2.85
CA LEU A 90 7.85 18.21 4.26
C LEU A 90 6.82 17.15 4.68
N ALA A 91 7.30 16.01 5.17
CA ALA A 91 6.45 14.95 5.72
C ALA A 91 6.57 14.93 7.25
N GLN A 92 5.45 15.10 7.94
CA GLN A 92 5.37 15.10 9.41
C GLN A 92 4.53 13.91 9.88
N GLY A 93 4.87 13.33 11.03
CA GLY A 93 4.19 12.14 11.56
C GLY A 93 4.54 10.82 10.84
N VAL A 94 5.58 10.81 10.02
CA VAL A 94 5.95 9.64 9.16
C VAL A 94 7.06 8.76 9.72
N SER A 95 7.67 9.11 10.86
CA SER A 95 8.79 8.36 11.44
C SER A 95 8.37 7.37 12.53
N VAL A 96 7.10 7.39 12.93
CA VAL A 96 6.49 6.50 13.93
C VAL A 96 5.06 6.18 13.49
N TRP A 97 4.71 4.89 13.42
CA TRP A 97 3.36 4.45 13.10
C TRP A 97 3.02 3.19 13.91
N GLY A 98 2.00 3.28 14.77
CA GLY A 98 1.69 2.23 15.73
C GLY A 98 2.88 1.95 16.66
N SER A 99 3.35 0.70 16.68
CA SER A 99 4.54 0.28 17.43
C SER A 99 5.85 0.41 16.65
N ALA A 100 5.79 0.69 15.34
CA ALA A 100 6.96 0.82 14.48
C ALA A 100 7.54 2.24 14.55
N LYS A 101 8.88 2.33 14.49
CA LYS A 101 9.62 3.60 14.51
C LYS A 101 10.91 3.49 13.71
N LEU A 102 11.28 4.56 13.04
CA LEU A 102 12.59 4.68 12.37
C LEU A 102 13.67 5.02 13.41
N ASN A 103 14.82 4.36 13.32
CA ASN A 103 16.01 4.71 14.11
C ASN A 103 16.81 5.80 13.36
N PRO A 104 16.85 7.05 13.84
CA PRO A 104 17.54 8.14 13.14
C PRO A 104 19.07 7.99 13.11
N ALA A 105 19.63 7.05 13.88
CA ALA A 105 21.06 6.72 13.88
C ALA A 105 21.38 5.42 13.13
N GLY A 106 20.39 4.77 12.52
CA GLY A 106 20.53 3.46 11.90
C GLY A 106 20.46 3.48 10.38
N ASN A 107 20.83 2.35 9.80
CA ASN A 107 20.44 2.01 8.43
C ASN A 107 19.00 1.51 8.43
N VAL A 108 18.17 2.05 7.52
CA VAL A 108 16.78 1.63 7.33
C VAL A 108 16.58 1.17 5.90
N THR A 109 15.73 0.16 5.72
CA THR A 109 15.28 -0.23 4.39
C THR A 109 14.05 0.56 4.01
N LEU A 110 14.15 1.36 2.96
CA LEU A 110 13.03 2.01 2.29
C LEU A 110 12.64 1.25 1.04
N ALA A 111 11.49 1.58 0.47
CA ALA A 111 11.02 1.05 -0.79
C ALA A 111 10.36 2.14 -1.64
N TYR A 112 10.36 1.97 -2.95
CA TYR A 112 9.54 2.77 -3.86
C TYR A 112 8.58 1.88 -4.64
N ALA A 113 7.49 2.49 -5.12
CA ALA A 113 6.51 1.89 -6.02
C ALA A 113 6.08 2.93 -7.06
N GLN A 114 6.08 2.53 -8.34
CA GLN A 114 5.73 3.38 -9.48
C GLN A 114 4.77 2.62 -10.41
N SER A 115 3.78 3.33 -10.94
CA SER A 115 2.91 2.84 -12.02
C SER A 115 2.96 3.79 -13.21
N ALA A 116 2.83 3.22 -14.41
CA ALA A 116 2.59 4.00 -15.63
C ALA A 116 1.11 4.36 -15.81
N ALA A 117 0.21 3.69 -15.07
CA ALA A 117 -1.22 3.99 -15.08
C ALA A 117 -1.54 5.10 -14.06
N PRO A 118 -2.32 6.13 -14.43
CA PRO A 118 -2.70 7.18 -13.49
C PRO A 118 -3.72 6.67 -12.45
N PRO A 119 -3.86 7.38 -11.31
CA PRO A 119 -5.01 7.20 -10.44
C PRO A 119 -6.33 7.43 -11.19
N THR A 120 -7.39 6.73 -10.79
CA THR A 120 -8.73 6.83 -11.39
C THR A 120 -9.31 8.25 -11.32
N GLN A 121 -8.98 9.00 -10.28
CA GLN A 121 -9.35 10.41 -10.09
C GLN A 121 -8.12 11.22 -9.69
N PRO A 122 -7.33 11.76 -10.64
CA PRO A 122 -6.05 12.42 -10.33
C PRO A 122 -6.14 13.62 -9.38
N ALA A 123 -7.28 14.30 -9.29
CA ALA A 123 -7.50 15.42 -8.37
C ALA A 123 -7.90 14.98 -6.94
N ASN A 124 -8.13 13.68 -6.71
CA ASN A 124 -8.56 13.14 -5.42
C ASN A 124 -7.41 12.37 -4.75
N ASN A 125 -6.93 12.87 -3.61
CA ASN A 125 -5.84 12.26 -2.86
C ASN A 125 -6.21 10.89 -2.21
N ALA A 126 -7.50 10.53 -2.18
CA ALA A 126 -8.01 9.23 -1.76
C ALA A 126 -8.41 8.32 -2.96
N SER A 127 -8.04 8.72 -4.18
CA SER A 127 -8.34 7.98 -5.41
C SER A 127 -7.84 6.54 -5.36
N ARG A 128 -8.58 5.63 -6.01
CA ARG A 128 -8.06 4.30 -6.32
C ARG A 128 -7.03 4.38 -7.45
N PHE A 129 -6.12 3.43 -7.44
CA PHE A 129 -5.10 3.25 -8.48
C PHE A 129 -4.79 1.76 -8.61
N SER A 130 -4.32 1.37 -9.79
CA SER A 130 -3.87 0.00 -10.07
C SER A 130 -2.54 -0.29 -9.36
N ILE A 131 -2.22 -1.58 -9.23
CA ILE A 131 -0.92 -2.00 -8.71
C ILE A 131 0.23 -1.36 -9.52
N HIS A 132 1.32 -1.04 -8.82
CA HIS A 132 2.55 -0.54 -9.42
C HIS A 132 3.17 -1.59 -10.34
N ASN A 133 3.88 -1.14 -11.39
CA ASN A 133 4.59 -2.00 -12.33
C ASN A 133 6.11 -1.92 -12.18
N SER A 134 6.62 -1.05 -11.30
CA SER A 134 8.02 -0.97 -10.89
C SER A 134 8.12 -0.72 -9.39
N HIS A 135 8.97 -1.46 -8.69
CA HIS A 135 9.21 -1.32 -7.25
C HIS A 135 10.56 -1.94 -6.87
N GLN A 136 11.21 -1.39 -5.85
CA GLN A 136 12.44 -1.95 -5.27
C GLN A 136 12.56 -1.56 -3.80
N ARG A 137 13.38 -2.31 -3.06
CA ARG A 137 13.86 -1.95 -1.73
C ARG A 137 15.29 -1.43 -1.82
N PHE A 138 15.64 -0.50 -0.95
CA PHE A 138 16.99 0.07 -0.87
C PHE A 138 17.32 0.47 0.57
N SER A 139 18.61 0.46 0.91
CA SER A 139 19.08 0.86 2.23
C SER A 139 19.42 2.35 2.24
N VAL A 140 19.06 3.03 3.33
CA VAL A 140 19.42 4.42 3.60
C VAL A 140 20.05 4.51 4.97
N ASP A 141 21.23 5.15 5.04
CA ASP A 141 21.82 5.57 6.30
C ASP A 141 21.15 6.87 6.76
N LEU A 142 20.25 6.78 7.75
CA LEU A 142 19.57 7.96 8.28
C LEU A 142 20.49 8.87 9.09
N LYS A 143 21.62 8.35 9.61
CA LYS A 143 22.58 9.19 10.31
C LYS A 143 23.28 10.13 9.33
N ALA A 144 23.69 9.59 8.17
CA ALA A 144 24.29 10.38 7.10
C ALA A 144 23.31 11.37 6.44
N ALA A 145 22.01 11.10 6.51
CA ALA A 145 20.96 11.98 5.97
C ALA A 145 20.66 13.21 6.86
N GLN A 146 21.22 13.30 8.06
CA GLN A 146 21.03 14.45 8.95
C GLN A 146 21.76 15.69 8.40
N ILE A 147 21.06 16.81 8.32
CA ILE A 147 21.64 18.09 7.90
C ILE A 147 21.55 19.14 9.00
N ALA A 148 22.52 20.05 9.04
CA ALA A 148 22.46 21.23 9.88
C ALA A 148 21.34 22.18 9.40
N ASN A 149 20.78 22.96 10.33
CA ASN A 149 19.80 24.02 10.06
C ASN A 149 18.53 23.55 9.33
N PHE A 150 18.16 22.26 9.48
CA PHE A 150 17.01 21.66 8.80
C PHE A 150 15.73 22.51 8.93
N ALA A 151 15.40 22.96 10.14
CA ALA A 151 14.18 23.74 10.39
C ALA A 151 14.15 25.05 9.60
N GLU A 152 15.26 25.80 9.57
CA GLU A 152 15.39 27.06 8.84
C GLU A 152 15.30 26.84 7.33
N LEU A 153 15.96 25.79 6.83
CA LEU A 153 15.94 25.43 5.40
C LEU A 153 14.54 25.01 4.94
N VAL A 154 13.83 24.23 5.75
CA VAL A 154 12.43 23.85 5.48
C VAL A 154 11.51 25.06 5.51
N GLN A 155 11.67 25.95 6.49
CA GLN A 155 10.86 27.17 6.56
C GLN A 155 11.08 28.06 5.35
N LYS A 156 12.33 28.25 4.93
CA LYS A 156 12.67 28.98 3.69
C LYS A 156 12.08 28.31 2.44
N ALA A 157 11.96 26.99 2.45
CA ALA A 157 11.43 26.23 1.33
C ALA A 157 9.90 26.15 1.31
N THR A 158 9.19 26.53 2.38
CA THR A 158 7.73 26.47 2.41
C THR A 158 7.14 27.59 1.53
N VAL A 159 6.15 27.25 0.71
CA VAL A 159 5.43 28.18 -0.20
C VAL A 159 4.18 28.76 0.44
#